data_AF-A0AAD3MK23-F1
#
_entry.id   AF-A0AAD3MK23-F1
#
_cell.length_a   1.000
_cell.length_b   1.000
_cell.length_c   1.000
_cell.angle_alpha   90.00
_cell.angle_beta   90.00
_cell.angle_gamma   90.00
#
_symmetry.space_group_name_H-M   'P 1'
#
loop_
_entity.id
_entity.type
_entity.pdbx_description
1 polymer ?
#
loop_
_entity_poly.entity_id
_entity_poly.type
_entity_poly.pdbx_seq_one_letter_code
_entity_poly.pdbx_strand_id
1 'polypeptide(L)' 'MDPSHLVLGHHVTSAVCRLPMAPQPCTGQPPIWAFDATVGLCVPYKQGFCQANANKFYTKAECEEYCRVVKDDAELLKAN' A
#
# COMPACT_ATOMS: atom_id res chain seq x y z
N MET A 1 15.51 5.89 18.72
CA MET A 1 15.49 6.75 17.52
C MET A 1 15.65 5.85 16.31
N ASP A 2 14.55 5.23 15.89
CA ASP A 2 14.50 4.58 14.58
C ASP A 2 13.89 5.60 13.60
N PRO A 3 14.59 6.03 12.53
CA PRO A 3 14.11 7.07 11.63
C PRO A 3 12.92 6.66 10.75
N SER A 4 12.46 5.41 10.83
CA SER A 4 11.41 4.88 9.93
C SER A 4 9.99 5.11 10.46
N HIS A 5 9.84 5.56 11.71
CA HIS A 5 8.55 5.77 12.36
C HIS A 5 8.26 7.27 12.46
N LEU A 6 7.76 7.86 11.38
CA LEU A 6 7.19 9.20 11.41
C LEU A 6 5.86 9.12 12.20
N VAL A 7 5.90 9.54 13.47
CA VAL A 7 4.76 9.45 14.39
C VAL A 7 3.69 10.48 14.03
N LEU A 8 2.68 10.01 13.27
CA LEU A 8 1.34 10.59 13.20
C LEU A 8 0.36 9.46 13.56
N GLY A 9 0.15 9.23 14.87
CA GLY A 9 -0.86 8.33 15.45
C GLY A 9 -0.89 6.89 14.92
N HIS A 10 -0.32 5.93 15.66
CA HIS A 10 -0.46 4.45 15.63
C HIS A 10 -0.99 3.68 14.39
N HIS A 11 -0.85 4.20 13.17
CA HIS A 11 -1.22 3.50 11.95
C HIS A 11 0.02 2.84 11.35
N VAL A 12 0.22 1.55 11.63
CA VAL A 12 1.29 0.75 11.02
C VAL A 12 0.89 0.37 9.60
N THR A 13 0.94 1.34 8.68
CA THR A 13 0.90 1.04 7.24
C THR A 13 2.32 0.73 6.77
N SER A 14 2.50 -0.31 5.95
CA SER A 14 3.82 -0.60 5.37
C SER A 14 4.40 0.62 4.64
N ALA A 15 5.72 0.83 4.72
CA ALA A 15 6.37 1.99 4.11
C ALA A 15 6.14 2.09 2.60
N VAL A 16 5.97 0.94 1.93
CA VAL A 16 5.66 0.89 0.49
C VAL A 16 4.31 1.53 0.16
N CYS A 17 3.35 1.52 1.09
CA CYS A 17 2.02 2.10 0.92
C CYS A 17 2.04 3.63 1.02
N ARG A 18 3.14 4.22 1.51
CA ARG A 18 3.34 5.68 1.55
C ARG A 18 4.06 6.21 0.31
N LEU A 19 4.56 5.33 -0.56
CA LEU A 19 5.20 5.74 -1.80
C LEU A 19 4.15 6.24 -2.79
N PRO A 20 4.45 7.28 -3.58
CA PRO A 20 3.52 7.80 -4.57
C PRO A 20 3.22 6.74 -5.62
N MET A 21 2.03 6.81 -6.21
CA MET A 21 1.78 6.10 -7.47
C MET A 21 2.69 6.69 -8.55
N ALA A 22 3.52 5.86 -9.16
CA ALA A 22 4.52 6.21 -10.18
C ALA A 22 4.28 5.42 -11.49
N PRO A 23 3.14 5.67 -12.19
CA PRO A 23 2.87 5.06 -13.48
C PRO A 23 3.95 5.42 -14.50
N GLN A 24 4.45 4.43 -15.22
CA GLN A 24 5.32 4.61 -16.38
C GLN A 24 4.86 3.73 -17.56
N PRO A 25 5.00 4.18 -18.82
CA PRO A 25 4.72 3.35 -19.98
C PRO A 25 5.59 2.09 -19.99
N CYS A 26 5.00 0.94 -20.27
CA CYS A 26 5.73 -0.32 -20.39
C CYS A 26 4.91 -1.37 -21.16
N THR A 27 5.57 -2.45 -21.59
CA THR A 27 4.93 -3.59 -22.27
C THR A 27 5.20 -4.89 -21.53
N GLY A 28 4.24 -5.81 -21.55
CA GLY A 28 4.44 -7.20 -21.09
C GLY A 28 4.37 -7.43 -19.58
N GLN A 29 4.02 -6.41 -18.78
CA GLN A 29 3.79 -6.62 -17.35
C GLN A 29 2.38 -7.19 -17.10
N PRO A 30 2.21 -8.12 -16.15
CA PRO A 30 0.88 -8.52 -15.69
C PRO A 30 0.12 -7.32 -15.11
N PRO A 31 -1.22 -7.42 -14.99
CA PRO A 31 -2.02 -6.48 -14.21
C PRO A 31 -1.44 -6.32 -12.81
N ILE A 32 -1.31 -5.07 -12.36
CA ILE A 32 -0.77 -4.74 -11.04
C ILE A 32 -1.68 -3.75 -10.32
N TRP A 33 -1.56 -3.77 -9.01
CA TRP A 33 -2.27 -2.92 -8.06
C TRP A 33 -1.27 -2.02 -7.33
N ALA A 34 -1.72 -0.83 -6.97
CA ALA A 34 -1.01 0.08 -6.07
C ALA A 34 -1.98 0.70 -5.09
N PHE A 35 -1.47 1.08 -3.93
CA PHE A 35 -2.23 1.81 -2.94
C PHE A 35 -2.24 3.31 -3.27
N ASP A 36 -3.44 3.86 -3.40
CA ASP A 36 -3.66 5.29 -3.51
C ASP A 36 -3.97 5.84 -2.12
N ALA A 37 -2.97 6.46 -1.49
CA ALA A 37 -3.10 7.05 -0.16
C ALA A 37 -4.05 8.25 -0.11
N THR A 38 -4.41 8.84 -1.26
CA THR A 38 -5.34 10.00 -1.31
C THR A 38 -6.78 9.57 -1.05
N VAL A 39 -7.15 8.37 -1.54
CA VAL A 39 -8.48 7.77 -1.34
C VAL A 39 -8.47 6.61 -0.35
N GLY A 40 -7.28 6.14 0.06
CA GLY A 40 -7.09 5.04 0.99
C GLY A 40 -7.45 3.67 0.39
N LEU A 41 -7.27 3.48 -0.92
CA LEU A 41 -7.73 2.28 -1.64
C LEU A 41 -6.64 1.71 -2.54
N CYS A 42 -6.70 0.39 -2.73
CA CYS A 42 -5.92 -0.30 -3.75
C CYS A 42 -6.59 -0.18 -5.12
N VAL A 43 -5.86 0.38 -6.09
CA VAL A 43 -6.34 0.65 -7.44
C VAL A 43 -5.51 -0.08 -8.49
N PRO A 44 -6.12 -0.59 -9.57
CA PRO A 44 -5.40 -1.23 -10.66
C PRO A 44 -4.78 -0.19 -11.60
N TYR A 45 -3.63 -0.52 -12.19
CA TYR A 45 -3.09 0.28 -13.30
C TYR A 45 -3.80 -0.01 -14.62
N LYS A 46 -3.78 0.99 -15.51
CA LYS A 46 -4.21 0.83 -16.91
C LYS A 46 -3.24 -0.10 -17.64
N GLN A 47 -3.77 -0.89 -18.57
CA GLN A 47 -2.95 -1.71 -19.46
C GLN A 47 -1.93 -0.83 -20.20
N GLY A 48 -0.69 -1.31 -20.29
CA GLY A 48 0.44 -0.55 -20.86
C GLY A 48 1.16 0.37 -19.87
N PHE A 49 0.77 0.36 -18.59
CA PHE A 49 1.47 1.09 -17.53
C PHE A 49 1.98 0.14 -16.44
N CYS A 50 3.20 0.43 -15.98
CA CYS A 50 3.87 -0.23 -14.86
C CYS A 50 3.97 0.72 -13.68
N GLN A 51 4.19 0.14 -12.49
CA GLN A 51 4.59 0.87 -11.30
C GLN A 51 6.12 0.88 -11.21
N ALA A 52 6.72 2.07 -11.11
CA ALA A 52 8.18 2.22 -11.06
C ALA A 52 8.80 1.92 -9.68
N ASN A 53 8.05 2.09 -8.61
CA ASN A 53 8.53 1.89 -7.24
C ASN A 53 7.88 0.66 -6.57
N ALA A 54 8.18 0.47 -5.29
CA ALA A 54 7.73 -0.69 -4.53
C ALA A 54 6.24 -0.67 -4.12
N ASN A 55 5.47 0.38 -4.43
CA ASN A 55 4.02 0.40 -4.26
C ASN A 55 3.33 -0.44 -5.36
N LYS A 56 3.72 -1.71 -5.49
CA LYS A 56 3.35 -2.61 -6.58
C LYS A 56 2.97 -3.97 -6.01
N PHE A 57 1.76 -4.41 -6.31
CA PHE A 57 1.21 -5.69 -5.87
C PHE A 57 0.60 -6.43 -7.07
N TYR A 58 0.60 -7.74 -7.06
CA TYR A 58 0.07 -8.56 -8.16
C TYR A 58 -1.43 -8.82 -8.02
N THR A 59 -1.97 -8.68 -6.81
CA THR A 59 -3.41 -8.82 -6.55
C THR A 59 -3.94 -7.68 -5.70
N LYS A 60 -5.24 -7.41 -5.81
CA LYS A 60 -5.93 -6.46 -4.94
C LYS A 60 -5.83 -6.87 -3.48
N ALA A 61 -6.01 -8.15 -3.19
CA ALA A 61 -5.98 -8.70 -1.83
C ALA A 61 -4.62 -8.49 -1.16
N GLU A 62 -3.53 -8.77 -1.89
CA GLU A 62 -2.16 -8.51 -1.42
C GLU A 62 -1.98 -7.02 -1.08
N CYS A 63 -2.35 -6.12 -1.99
CA CYS A 63 -2.28 -4.68 -1.73
C CYS A 63 -3.08 -4.28 -0.47
N GLU A 64 -4.31 -4.79 -0.33
CA GLU A 64 -5.17 -4.47 0.82
C GLU A 64 -4.67 -5.08 2.12
N GLU A 65 -3.98 -6.21 2.09
CA GLU A 65 -3.34 -6.80 3.27
C GLU A 65 -2.14 -5.97 3.73
N TYR A 66 -1.27 -5.57 2.80
CA TYR A 66 -0.08 -4.76 3.10
C TYR A 66 -0.40 -3.31 3.49
N CYS A 67 -1.44 -2.75 2.87
CA CYS A 67 -1.76 -1.32 2.97
C CYS A 67 -3.05 -1.02 3.72
N ARG A 68 -3.75 -2.03 4.25
CA ARG A 68 -4.82 -1.76 5.22
C ARG A 68 -4.22 -1.00 6.38
N VAL A 69 -4.90 0.06 6.74
CA VAL A 69 -4.69 0.72 8.02
C VAL A 69 -5.12 -0.28 9.07
N VAL A 70 -4.15 -0.99 9.67
CA VAL A 70 -4.40 -1.71 10.91
C VAL A 70 -4.78 -0.62 11.91
N LYS A 71 -6.03 -0.63 12.38
CA LYS A 71 -6.41 0.10 13.59
C LYS A 71 -5.81 -0.68 14.76
N ASP A 72 -4.50 -0.58 14.93
CA ASP A 72 -3.85 -1.03 16.16
C ASP A 72 -4.30 -0.09 17.27
N ASP A 73 -5.41 -0.47 17.90
CA ASP A 73 -5.88 -0.14 19.25
C ASP A 73 -7.24 -0.81 19.56
N ALA A 74 -7.83 -1.63 18.67
CA ALA A 74 -9.15 -2.23 18.91
C ALA A 74 -9.23 -3.78 18.91
N GLU A 75 -8.21 -4.51 18.46
CA GLU A 75 -8.30 -5.99 18.38
C GLU A 75 -7.24 -6.80 19.16
N LEU A 76 -6.24 -6.18 19.80
CA LEU A 76 -5.33 -6.91 20.71
C LEU A 76 -5.75 -6.89 22.19
N LEU A 77 -6.84 -6.20 22.54
CA LEU A 77 -7.37 -6.09 23.92
C LEU A 77 -8.74 -6.79 24.11
N LYS A 78 -9.12 -7.69 23.20
CA LYS A 78 -10.32 -8.54 23.35
C LYS A 78 -10.03 -10.02 23.57
N ALA A 79 -8.83 -10.34 24.02
CA ALA A 79 -8.48 -11.65 24.56
C ALA A 79 -7.95 -11.50 25.99
N ASN A 80 -8.79 -10.98 26.88
CA ASN A 80 -8.65 -11.14 28.33
C ASN A 80 -9.91 -11.77 28.91
#